data_AF-A0A920H666-F1
#
_entry.id   AF-A0A920H666-F1
#
_cell.length_a   1.000
_cell.length_b   1.000
_cell.length_c   1.000
_cell.angle_alpha   90.00
_cell.angle_beta   90.00
_cell.angle_gamma   90.00
#
_symmetry.space_group_name_H-M   'P 1'
#
loop_
_entity.id
_entity.type
_entity.pdbx_description
1 polymer ?
#
loop_
_entity_poly.entity_id
_entity_poly.type
_entity_poly.pdbx_seq_one_letter_code
_entity_poly.pdbx_strand_id
1 'polypeptide(L)'
;MALENCDVCIDFTHPSYSLEILKTCFEVKKPIVIGTTGYSSDQEEKIKSYSSEIAIFKSSNMSIGINLCTKALRKVSESVQSSTKVDIIEHHHQHKKDMPSGTSLLLESEFKKGK
;
A
#
# COMPACT_ATOMS: atom_id res chain seq x y z
N MET A 1 7.61 -18.92 -20.22
CA MET A 1 6.82 -17.67 -20.21
C MET A 1 7.61 -16.54 -19.53
N ALA A 2 7.27 -15.25 -19.74
CA ALA A 2 8.04 -14.12 -19.18
C ALA A 2 8.25 -14.19 -17.66
N LEU A 3 7.26 -14.70 -16.90
CA LEU A 3 7.34 -14.89 -15.44
C LEU A 3 8.33 -15.99 -15.01
N GLU A 4 8.50 -17.06 -15.78
CA GLU A 4 9.44 -18.14 -15.42
C GLU A 4 10.89 -17.66 -15.43
N ASN A 5 11.18 -16.72 -16.33
CA ASN A 5 12.51 -16.14 -16.54
C ASN A 5 12.74 -14.82 -15.78
N CYS A 6 11.80 -14.38 -14.93
CA CYS A 6 11.99 -13.20 -14.08
C CYS A 6 12.31 -13.58 -12.65
N ASP A 7 13.00 -12.71 -11.92
CA ASP A 7 13.27 -12.90 -10.49
C ASP A 7 12.13 -12.36 -9.62
N VAL A 8 11.48 -11.28 -10.04
CA VAL A 8 10.40 -10.57 -9.31
C VAL A 8 9.38 -10.02 -10.30
N CYS A 9 8.09 -10.11 -9.96
CA CYS A 9 7.02 -9.40 -10.64
C CYS A 9 6.73 -8.05 -9.95
N ILE A 10 6.48 -6.99 -10.72
CA ILE A 10 6.09 -5.66 -10.20
C ILE A 10 4.70 -5.32 -10.74
N ASP A 11 3.73 -5.14 -9.86
CA ASP A 11 2.32 -4.96 -10.20
C ASP A 11 1.75 -3.62 -9.68
N PHE A 12 1.41 -2.74 -10.63
CA PHE A 12 0.71 -1.47 -10.43
C PHE A 12 -0.43 -1.35 -11.45
N THR A 13 -1.35 -2.30 -11.39
CA THR A 13 -2.45 -2.42 -12.33
C THR A 13 -3.77 -2.02 -11.68
N HIS A 14 -4.75 -2.92 -11.70
CA HIS A 14 -6.08 -2.76 -11.12
C HIS A 14 -6.39 -4.01 -10.28
N PRO A 15 -7.14 -3.90 -9.16
CA PRO A 15 -7.42 -5.03 -8.28
C PRO A 15 -7.95 -6.29 -8.97
N SER A 16 -8.74 -6.11 -10.04
CA SER A 16 -9.27 -7.22 -10.85
C SER A 16 -8.17 -8.04 -11.52
N TYR A 17 -7.12 -7.42 -12.03
CA TYR A 17 -6.01 -8.11 -12.72
C TYR A 17 -4.93 -8.56 -11.74
N SER A 18 -4.71 -7.78 -10.69
CA SER A 18 -3.66 -8.05 -9.70
C SER A 18 -3.78 -9.44 -9.06
N LEU A 19 -4.99 -9.89 -8.74
CA LEU A 19 -5.20 -11.23 -8.18
C LEU A 19 -4.90 -12.36 -9.17
N GLU A 20 -5.13 -12.13 -10.46
CA GLU A 20 -4.76 -13.09 -11.51
C GLU A 20 -3.24 -13.16 -11.65
N ILE A 21 -2.57 -12.00 -11.67
CA ILE A 21 -1.10 -11.90 -11.69
C ILE A 21 -0.51 -12.59 -10.46
N LEU A 22 -1.04 -12.34 -9.27
CA LEU A 22 -0.61 -12.98 -8.03
C LEU A 22 -0.78 -14.50 -8.09
N LYS A 23 -1.91 -14.98 -8.62
CA LYS A 23 -2.15 -16.42 -8.80
C LYS A 23 -1.10 -17.03 -9.73
N THR A 24 -0.80 -16.40 -10.87
CA THR A 24 0.25 -16.89 -11.78
C THR A 24 1.62 -16.87 -11.13
N CYS A 25 1.97 -15.81 -10.39
CA CYS A 25 3.23 -15.74 -9.64
C CYS A 25 3.34 -16.86 -8.61
N PHE A 26 2.25 -17.20 -7.93
CA PHE A 26 2.20 -18.32 -7.00
C PHE A 26 2.41 -19.68 -7.69
N GLU A 27 1.77 -19.92 -8.84
CA GLU A 27 1.91 -21.16 -9.60
C GLU A 27 3.36 -21.40 -10.07
N VAL A 28 4.06 -20.33 -10.48
CA VAL A 28 5.47 -20.40 -10.90
C VAL A 28 6.47 -20.12 -9.78
N LYS A 29 5.99 -20.00 -8.52
CA LYS A 29 6.79 -19.73 -7.31
C LYS A 29 7.71 -18.50 -7.44
N LYS A 30 7.19 -17.41 -8.03
CA LYS A 30 7.89 -16.13 -8.17
C LYS A 30 7.40 -15.11 -7.14
N PRO A 31 8.32 -14.34 -6.52
CA PRO A 31 7.95 -13.25 -5.63
C PRO A 31 7.34 -12.07 -6.40
N ILE A 32 6.55 -11.25 -5.70
CA ILE A 32 5.81 -10.13 -6.29
C ILE A 32 5.81 -8.88 -5.39
N VAL A 33 5.97 -7.73 -6.03
CA VAL A 33 5.77 -6.38 -5.47
C VAL A 33 4.40 -5.88 -5.92
N ILE A 34 3.51 -5.61 -4.97
CA ILE A 34 2.14 -5.14 -5.23
C ILE A 34 2.01 -3.68 -4.78
N GLY A 35 1.90 -2.78 -5.75
CA GLY A 35 1.54 -1.36 -5.56
C GLY A 35 0.11 -1.02 -5.95
N THR A 36 -0.62 -1.97 -6.53
CA THR A 36 -2.06 -1.86 -6.79
C THR A 36 -2.83 -1.62 -5.48
N THR A 37 -3.84 -0.75 -5.51
CA THR A 37 -4.67 -0.37 -4.35
C THR A 37 -6.16 -0.62 -4.61
N GLY A 38 -6.99 -0.60 -3.56
CA GLY A 38 -8.46 -0.68 -3.71
C GLY A 38 -9.02 -2.10 -3.60
N TYR A 39 -8.34 -2.99 -2.87
CA TYR A 39 -8.84 -4.33 -2.59
C TYR A 39 -9.95 -4.31 -1.55
N SER A 40 -10.92 -5.24 -1.67
CA SER A 40 -11.83 -5.55 -0.58
C SER A 40 -11.13 -6.34 0.53
N SER A 41 -11.75 -6.43 1.71
CA SER A 41 -11.23 -7.23 2.83
C SER A 41 -10.96 -8.69 2.43
N ASP A 42 -11.86 -9.32 1.70
CA ASP A 42 -11.70 -10.70 1.23
C ASP A 42 -10.51 -10.85 0.27
N GLN A 43 -10.26 -9.83 -0.56
CA GLN A 43 -9.12 -9.82 -1.48
C GLN A 43 -7.81 -9.63 -0.71
N GLU A 44 -7.78 -8.79 0.33
CA GLU A 44 -6.63 -8.63 1.22
C GLU A 44 -6.31 -9.94 1.96
N GLU A 45 -7.31 -10.65 2.45
CA GLU A 45 -7.14 -11.97 3.07
C GLU A 45 -6.57 -12.99 2.08
N LYS A 46 -7.05 -12.96 0.84
CA LYS A 46 -6.52 -13.81 -0.23
C LYS A 46 -5.06 -13.49 -0.53
N ILE A 47 -4.68 -12.22 -0.63
CA ILE A 47 -3.27 -11.83 -0.80
C ILE A 47 -2.43 -12.34 0.37
N LYS A 48 -2.93 -12.22 1.59
CA LYS A 48 -2.26 -12.70 2.79
C LYS A 48 -2.08 -14.21 2.80
N SER A 49 -3.03 -15.00 2.32
CA SER A 49 -2.87 -16.46 2.24
C SER A 49 -1.77 -16.88 1.28
N TYR A 50 -1.58 -16.19 0.14
CA TYR A 50 -0.46 -16.45 -0.76
C TYR A 50 0.91 -16.12 -0.14
N SER A 51 0.97 -15.19 0.81
CA SER A 51 2.23 -14.77 1.45
C SER A 51 2.89 -15.85 2.32
N SER A 52 2.19 -16.95 2.63
CA SER A 52 2.78 -18.08 3.34
C SER A 52 3.72 -18.92 2.47
N GLU A 53 3.68 -18.75 1.15
CA GLU A 53 4.30 -19.65 0.17
C GLU A 53 5.22 -18.92 -0.81
N ILE A 54 4.93 -17.65 -1.12
CA ILE A 54 5.78 -16.80 -1.94
C ILE A 54 6.01 -15.47 -1.23
N ALA A 55 7.16 -14.84 -1.46
CA ALA A 55 7.43 -13.52 -0.91
C ALA A 55 6.56 -12.46 -1.61
N ILE A 56 5.80 -11.73 -0.82
CA ILE A 56 4.94 -10.64 -1.28
C ILE A 56 5.35 -9.37 -0.55
N PHE A 57 5.76 -8.36 -1.32
CA PHE A 57 5.93 -7.01 -0.79
C PHE A 57 4.77 -6.15 -1.26
N LYS A 58 3.87 -5.77 -0.34
CA LYS A 58 2.71 -4.93 -0.65
C LYS A 58 2.77 -3.62 0.10
N SER A 59 2.55 -2.51 -0.61
CA SER A 59 2.40 -1.19 -0.01
C SER A 59 1.42 -0.34 -0.81
N SER A 60 0.58 0.44 -0.13
CA SER A 60 -0.28 1.44 -0.75
C SER A 60 0.48 2.69 -1.22
N ASN A 61 1.76 2.82 -0.83
CA ASN A 61 2.66 3.87 -1.31
C ASN A 61 4.12 3.38 -1.28
N MET A 62 4.82 3.42 -2.42
CA MET A 62 6.24 2.98 -2.53
C MET A 62 7.26 4.10 -2.24
N SER A 63 6.82 5.33 -2.01
CA SER A 63 7.74 6.44 -1.72
C SER A 63 8.42 6.22 -0.36
N ILE A 64 9.74 6.11 -0.41
CA ILE A 64 10.60 6.06 0.79
C ILE A 64 10.37 7.31 1.65
N GLY A 65 10.23 8.48 1.01
CA GLY A 65 9.97 9.74 1.70
C GLY A 65 8.65 9.71 2.47
N ILE A 66 7.57 9.22 1.85
CA ILE A 66 6.27 9.07 2.54
C ILE A 66 6.37 8.05 3.68
N ASN A 67 7.06 6.93 3.49
CA ASN A 67 7.27 5.93 4.54
C ASN A 67 8.08 6.49 5.74
N LEU A 68 9.06 7.36 5.47
CA LEU A 68 9.79 8.06 6.51
C LEU A 68 8.89 9.08 7.22
N CYS A 69 8.13 9.87 6.47
CA CYS A 69 7.20 10.86 7.01
C CYS A 69 6.15 10.20 7.91
N THR A 70 5.58 9.05 7.54
CA THR A 70 4.60 8.35 8.39
C THR A 70 5.22 7.88 9.70
N LYS A 71 6.44 7.32 9.67
CA LYS A 71 7.17 6.93 10.89
C LYS A 71 7.47 8.12 11.80
N ALA A 72 7.89 9.25 11.23
CA ALA A 72 8.13 10.47 11.98
C ALA A 72 6.82 11.04 12.56
N LEU A 73 5.76 11.09 11.76
CA LEU A 73 4.44 11.59 12.14
C LEU A 73 3.87 10.82 13.34
N ARG A 74 3.99 9.49 13.33
CA ARG A 74 3.54 8.65 14.44
C ARG A 74 4.28 8.94 15.74
N LYS A 75 5.60 9.15 15.68
CA LYS A 75 6.37 9.55 16.88
C LYS A 75 5.99 10.94 17.37
N VAL A 76 5.77 11.88 16.45
CA VAL A 76 5.34 13.24 16.81
C VAL A 76 3.95 13.20 17.44
N SER A 77 3.02 12.38 16.91
CA SER A 77 1.64 12.33 17.39
C SER A 77 1.52 11.89 18.85
N GLU A 78 2.42 11.03 19.32
CA GLU A 78 2.49 10.55 20.72
C GLU A 78 2.73 11.69 21.72
N SER A 79 3.42 12.76 21.28
CA SER A 79 3.72 13.93 22.13
C SER A 79 2.70 15.07 21.98
N VAL A 80 1.81 14.99 21.00
CA VAL A 80 0.80 16.03 20.73
C VAL A 80 -0.39 15.85 21.69
N GLN A 81 -0.93 16.93 22.26
CA GLN A 81 -2.11 16.85 23.13
C GLN A 81 -3.35 16.43 22.35
N SER A 82 -4.25 15.65 22.95
CA SER A 82 -5.47 15.16 22.27
C SER A 82 -6.44 16.26 21.85
N SER A 83 -6.37 17.44 22.48
CA SER A 83 -7.15 18.63 22.11
C SER A 83 -6.59 19.38 20.89
N THR A 84 -5.42 18.99 20.37
CA THR A 84 -4.79 19.65 19.23
C THR A 84 -5.57 19.37 17.96
N LYS A 85 -6.01 20.43 17.27
CA LYS A 85 -6.58 20.31 15.93
C LYS A 85 -5.46 20.03 14.92
N VAL A 86 -5.65 19.00 14.10
CA VAL A 86 -4.71 18.62 13.04
C VAL A 86 -5.44 18.60 11.71
N ASP A 87 -4.89 19.30 10.72
CA ASP A 87 -5.42 19.39 9.36
C ASP A 87 -4.39 18.78 8.40
N ILE A 88 -4.83 17.97 7.43
CA ILE A 88 -3.99 17.44 6.34
C ILE A 88 -4.34 18.21 5.06
N ILE A 89 -3.35 18.84 4.46
CA ILE A 89 -3.50 19.62 3.22
C ILE A 89 -2.67 18.95 2.13
N GLU A 90 -3.30 18.65 1.01
CA GLU A 90 -2.67 18.00 -0.14
C GLU A 90 -3.03 18.70 -1.45
N HIS A 91 -2.14 18.64 -2.42
CA HIS A 91 -2.34 19.21 -3.76
C HIS A 91 -1.95 18.19 -4.82
N HIS A 92 -2.79 18.03 -5.83
CA HIS A 92 -2.60 17.10 -6.94
C HIS A 92 -2.98 17.77 -8.26
N HIS A 93 -2.55 17.17 -9.37
CA HIS A 93 -2.96 17.62 -10.69
C HIS A 93 -4.48 17.49 -10.91
N GLN A 94 -5.05 18.30 -11.80
CA GLN A 94 -6.50 18.37 -12.07
C GLN A 94 -7.16 17.04 -12.48
N HIS A 95 -6.41 16.11 -13.07
CA HIS A 95 -6.96 14.83 -13.56
C HIS A 95 -6.98 13.71 -12.52
N LYS A 96 -6.66 14.00 -11.25
CA LYS A 96 -6.66 12.98 -10.21
C LYS A 96 -8.11 12.61 -9.88
N LYS A 97 -8.43 11.32 -9.97
CA LYS A 97 -9.81 10.83 -9.82
C LYS A 97 -10.20 10.59 -8.36
N ASP A 98 -9.25 10.24 -7.51
CA ASP A 98 -9.45 9.94 -6.10
C ASP A 98 -9.15 11.16 -5.21
N MET A 99 -10.10 11.48 -4.31
CA MET A 99 -9.94 12.52 -3.28
C MET A 99 -10.70 12.11 -2.01
N PRO A 100 -10.09 12.20 -0.81
CA PRO A 100 -8.67 12.50 -0.54
C PRO A 100 -7.73 11.42 -1.11
N SER A 101 -6.44 11.74 -1.29
CA SER A 101 -5.49 10.76 -1.83
C SER A 101 -5.24 9.62 -0.84
N GLY A 102 -4.83 8.46 -1.37
CA GLY A 102 -4.39 7.33 -0.54
C GLY A 102 -3.25 7.68 0.44
N THR A 103 -2.40 8.65 0.08
CA THR A 103 -1.33 9.16 0.98
C THR A 103 -1.91 9.96 2.13
N SER A 104 -2.91 10.80 1.88
CA SER A 104 -3.59 11.58 2.92
C SER A 104 -4.28 10.67 3.93
N LEU A 105 -5.01 9.65 3.44
CA LEU A 105 -5.64 8.62 4.28
C LEU A 105 -4.61 7.82 5.09
N LEU A 106 -3.45 7.51 4.50
CA LEU A 106 -2.35 6.83 5.19
C LEU A 106 -1.79 7.70 6.33
N LEU A 107 -1.54 8.99 6.08
CA LEU A 107 -1.02 9.90 7.11
C LEU A 107 -2.01 10.07 8.26
N GLU A 108 -3.31 10.20 7.96
CA GLU A 108 -4.36 10.26 8.98
C GLU A 108 -4.39 8.99 9.85
N SER A 109 -4.34 7.82 9.21
CA SER A 109 -4.31 6.54 9.92
C SER A 109 -3.10 6.40 10.83
N GLU A 110 -1.91 6.78 10.35
CA GLU A 110 -0.67 6.69 11.13
C GLU A 110 -0.63 7.69 12.29
N PHE A 111 -1.16 8.90 12.11
CA PHE A 111 -1.31 9.86 13.22
C PHE A 111 -2.23 9.32 14.31
N LYS A 112 -3.36 8.71 13.95
CA LYS A 112 -4.30 8.10 14.91
C LYS A 112 -3.69 6.92 15.68
N LYS A 113 -2.80 6.14 15.06
CA LYS A 113 -2.11 5.00 15.70
C LYS A 113 -1.05 5.39 16.73
N GLY A 114 -0.57 6.63 16.70
CA GLY A 114 0.35 7.16 17.70
C GLY A 114 -0.38 8.03 18.74
N LYS A 115 -1.70 7.92 18.86
CA LYS A 115 -2.48 8.47 19.98
C LYS A 115 -2.83 7.38 20.98
#